data_AF-A0A8S9XWV5-F1
#
_entry.id   AF-A0A8S9XWV5-F1
#
_cell.length_a   1.000
_cell.length_b   1.000
_cell.length_c   1.000
_cell.angle_alpha   90.00
_cell.angle_beta   90.00
_cell.angle_gamma   90.00
#
_symmetry.space_group_name_H-M   'P 1'
#
loop_
_entity.id
_entity.type
_entity.pdbx_description
1 polymer ?
#
loop_
_entity_poly.entity_id
_entity_poly.type
_entity_poly.pdbx_seq_one_letter_code
_entity_poly.pdbx_strand_id
1 'polypeptide(L)'
;MTSIQSEEELENALDKCSLLPISEEQEENEEQMVLPDLETAVNCIVCDEICQDSTTCDDCNLPMHESCCEEGVKLCNLCSRRNSRKRNRATALEGSDQQAEKMMKHSRNRFPPASRGDSVRIHSVRE
;
A
#
# COMPACT_ATOMS: atom_id res chain seq x y z
N MET A 1 -47.33 4.52 -15.93
CA MET A 1 -47.17 5.12 -17.27
C MET A 1 -47.32 6.63 -17.12
N THR A 2 -46.21 7.35 -17.08
CA THR A 2 -46.06 8.82 -17.13
C THR A 2 -44.56 9.07 -17.09
N SER A 3 -43.93 9.94 -17.85
CA SER A 3 -44.32 10.70 -19.02
C SER A 3 -42.97 11.09 -19.64
N ILE A 4 -42.88 11.04 -20.97
CA ILE A 4 -41.75 11.58 -21.71
C ILE A 4 -41.78 13.10 -21.49
N GLN A 5 -40.77 13.66 -20.83
CA GLN A 5 -40.47 15.09 -20.88
C GLN A 5 -39.28 15.24 -21.83
N SER A 6 -39.51 16.06 -22.85
CA SER A 6 -38.67 16.26 -24.03
C SER A 6 -37.34 16.92 -23.71
N GLU A 7 -36.32 16.63 -24.52
CA GLU A 7 -34.95 17.17 -24.44
C GLU A 7 -34.88 18.72 -24.53
N GLU A 8 -35.99 19.38 -24.86
CA GLU A 8 -36.17 20.84 -24.91
C GLU A 8 -36.12 21.55 -23.55
N GLU A 9 -36.36 20.86 -22.42
CA GLU A 9 -36.34 21.51 -21.08
C GLU A 9 -34.92 21.65 -20.50
N LEU A 10 -33.92 20.94 -21.06
CA LEU A 10 -32.54 20.95 -20.54
C LEU A 10 -31.66 22.03 -21.18
N GLU A 11 -31.96 22.46 -22.42
CA GLU A 11 -31.18 23.51 -23.11
C GLU A 11 -31.54 24.94 -22.64
N ASN A 12 -32.73 25.15 -22.07
CA ASN A 12 -33.17 26.47 -21.58
C ASN A 12 -32.63 26.85 -20.18
N ALA A 13 -31.96 25.92 -19.47
CA ALA A 13 -31.39 26.18 -18.14
C ALA A 13 -29.92 26.66 -18.19
N LEU A 14 -29.25 26.51 -19.34
CA LEU A 14 -27.83 26.86 -19.51
C LEU A 14 -27.59 28.27 -20.08
N ASP A 15 -28.64 29.00 -20.46
CA ASP A 15 -28.53 30.29 -21.15
C ASP A 15 -28.92 31.51 -20.28
N LYS A 16 -28.85 31.38 -18.94
CA LYS A 16 -29.19 32.46 -17.98
C LYS A 16 -28.09 32.86 -16.99
N CYS A 17 -26.88 32.33 -17.10
CA CYS A 17 -25.74 32.74 -16.27
C CYS A 17 -24.65 33.46 -17.07
N SER A 18 -25.04 34.17 -18.13
CA SER A 18 -24.14 35.06 -18.87
C SER A 18 -24.54 36.52 -18.63
N LEU A 19 -23.61 37.23 -17.99
CA LEU A 19 -23.41 38.68 -18.05
C LEU A 19 -24.43 39.55 -17.29
N LEU A 20 -24.04 39.97 -16.09
CA LEU A 20 -24.40 41.30 -15.60
C LEU A 20 -23.13 42.13 -15.34
N PRO A 21 -23.19 43.44 -15.60
CA PRO A 21 -22.03 44.30 -15.75
C PRO A 21 -21.51 44.82 -14.41
N ILE A 22 -20.21 45.13 -14.40
CA ILE A 22 -19.51 45.86 -13.34
C ILE A 22 -20.17 47.24 -13.19
N SER A 23 -20.64 47.58 -11.99
CA SER A 23 -20.91 48.95 -11.59
C SER A 23 -20.20 49.23 -10.27
N GLU A 24 -19.30 50.20 -10.33
CA GLU A 24 -18.53 50.77 -9.22
C GLU A 24 -19.45 51.54 -8.25
N GLU A 25 -18.93 51.73 -7.04
CA GLU A 25 -19.42 52.59 -5.94
C GLU A 25 -20.47 51.97 -4.99
N GLN A 26 -20.01 51.43 -3.86
CA GLN A 26 -20.28 52.01 -2.54
C GLN A 26 -19.49 51.32 -1.41
N GLU A 27 -19.09 52.16 -0.47
CA GLU A 27 -18.11 52.02 0.61
C GLU A 27 -18.43 50.99 1.71
N GLU A 28 -17.31 50.45 2.22
CA GLU A 28 -17.00 50.12 3.61
C GLU A 28 -17.79 49.03 4.37
N ASN A 29 -16.97 48.20 5.02
CA ASN A 29 -17.27 47.34 6.16
C ASN A 29 -17.83 45.95 5.80
N GLU A 30 -16.96 44.94 5.75
CA GLU A 30 -16.90 43.91 6.80
C GLU A 30 -15.97 42.77 6.38
N GLU A 31 -15.01 42.53 7.28
CA GLU A 31 -14.30 41.26 7.48
C GLU A 31 -13.52 40.70 6.29
N GLN A 32 -12.22 41.03 6.34
CA GLN A 32 -11.14 40.22 5.80
C GLN A 32 -11.35 38.75 6.21
N MET A 33 -12.03 37.97 5.37
CA MET A 33 -11.93 36.52 5.36
C MET A 33 -10.48 36.19 4.98
N VAL A 34 -9.61 36.20 5.98
CA VAL A 34 -8.40 35.40 5.94
C VAL A 34 -8.91 33.96 5.86
N LEU A 35 -9.04 33.45 4.63
CA LEU A 35 -8.97 32.01 4.40
C LEU A 35 -7.79 31.55 5.26
N PRO A 36 -8.00 30.68 6.28
CA PRO A 36 -6.84 30.08 6.90
C PRO A 36 -6.10 29.41 5.76
N ASP A 37 -4.82 29.73 5.62
CA ASP A 37 -3.92 29.05 4.69
C ASP A 37 -4.27 27.57 4.82
N LEU A 38 -4.76 26.96 3.72
CA LEU A 38 -4.73 25.52 3.57
C LEU A 38 -3.24 25.16 3.47
N GLU A 39 -2.52 25.29 4.58
CA GLU A 39 -1.35 24.47 4.86
C GLU A 39 -1.85 23.06 4.64
N THR A 40 -1.47 22.51 3.49
CA THR A 40 -1.91 21.24 2.93
C THR A 40 -2.22 20.26 4.05
N ALA A 41 -3.50 20.09 4.39
CA ALA A 41 -3.91 19.20 5.46
C ALA A 41 -3.41 17.80 5.10
N VAL A 42 -2.39 17.34 5.81
CA VAL A 42 -1.69 16.11 5.47
C VAL A 42 -2.39 14.98 6.20
N ASN A 43 -3.05 14.08 5.48
CA ASN A 43 -3.76 12.95 6.10
C ASN A 43 -2.78 11.86 6.54
N CYS A 44 -2.98 11.32 7.74
CA CYS A 44 -2.26 10.18 8.26
C CYS A 44 -2.56 8.92 7.42
N ILE A 45 -1.53 8.23 6.93
CA ILE A 45 -1.71 6.97 6.17
C ILE A 45 -2.30 5.80 6.99
N VAL A 46 -2.37 5.94 8.31
CA VAL A 46 -2.81 4.86 9.22
C VAL A 46 -4.26 5.03 9.67
N CYS A 47 -4.68 6.26 9.99
CA CYS A 47 -6.03 6.55 10.49
C CYS A 47 -6.84 7.47 9.56
N ASP A 48 -6.26 7.95 8.45
CA ASP A 48 -6.86 8.87 7.49
C ASP A 48 -7.34 10.23 8.07
N GLU A 49 -6.97 10.54 9.31
CA GLU A 49 -7.25 11.83 9.95
C GLU A 49 -6.16 12.87 9.62
N ILE A 50 -6.51 14.15 9.69
CA ILE A 50 -5.60 15.27 9.41
C ILE A 50 -4.50 15.31 10.48
N CYS A 51 -3.25 15.22 10.06
CA CYS A 51 -2.09 15.45 10.90
C CYS A 51 -1.77 16.95 10.98
N GLN A 52 -1.82 17.52 12.18
CA GLN A 52 -1.21 18.83 12.47
C GLN A 52 0.31 18.67 12.66
N ASP A 53 0.72 17.65 13.42
CA ASP A 53 2.11 17.25 13.61
C ASP A 53 2.32 15.85 12.99
N SER A 54 2.82 15.82 11.76
CA SER A 54 3.12 14.56 11.06
C SER A 54 4.59 14.16 11.17
N THR A 55 4.84 12.88 11.48
CA THR A 55 6.11 12.23 11.18
C THR A 55 5.97 11.48 9.84
N THR A 56 7.09 11.15 9.20
CA THR A 56 7.10 10.44 7.91
C THR A 56 7.61 9.02 8.07
N CYS A 57 7.07 8.11 7.26
CA CYS A 57 7.53 6.72 7.20
C CYS A 57 8.89 6.64 6.51
N ASP A 58 9.88 5.99 7.12
CA ASP A 58 11.21 5.81 6.52
C ASP A 58 11.15 4.99 5.21
N ASP A 59 10.18 4.09 5.07
CA ASP A 59 10.06 3.19 3.91
C ASP A 59 9.23 3.77 2.75
N CYS A 60 8.08 4.39 3.07
CA CYS A 60 7.15 4.88 2.06
C CYS A 60 7.05 6.40 1.98
N ASN A 61 7.76 7.13 2.85
CA ASN A 61 7.73 8.60 2.97
C ASN A 61 6.34 9.19 3.14
N LEU A 62 5.36 8.37 3.54
CA LEU A 62 4.00 8.82 3.79
C LEU A 62 3.88 9.39 5.21
N PRO A 63 3.08 10.45 5.37
CA PRO A 63 2.83 11.11 6.64
C PRO A 63 1.99 10.23 7.56
N MET A 64 2.28 10.29 8.86
CA MET A 64 1.54 9.61 9.92
C MET A 64 1.68 10.37 11.24
N HIS A 65 0.76 10.15 12.17
CA HIS A 65 0.94 10.62 13.54
C HIS A 65 2.10 9.90 14.21
N GLU A 66 2.79 10.58 15.13
CA GLU A 66 3.81 9.96 15.98
C GLU A 66 3.22 8.80 16.81
N SER A 67 1.95 8.92 17.24
CA SER A 67 1.21 7.83 17.90
C SER A 67 0.85 6.65 16.99
N CYS A 68 0.86 6.85 15.67
CA CYS A 68 0.61 5.80 14.68
C CYS A 68 1.90 5.06 14.25
N CYS A 69 3.02 5.45 14.83
CA CYS A 69 4.34 4.84 14.64
C CYS A 69 4.51 3.65 15.60
N GLU A 70 5.22 2.60 15.17
CA GLU A 70 5.70 1.59 16.13
C GLU A 70 6.85 2.18 16.97
N GLU A 71 6.90 1.86 18.27
CA GLU A 71 7.89 2.41 19.20
C GLU A 71 9.32 2.17 18.71
N GLY A 72 10.09 3.25 18.60
CA GLY A 72 11.52 3.21 18.24
C GLY A 72 11.84 3.06 16.75
N VAL A 73 10.83 2.95 15.87
CA VAL A 73 11.06 2.82 14.42
C VAL A 73 10.02 3.65 13.66
N LYS A 74 10.45 4.62 12.85
CA LYS A 74 9.58 5.49 12.02
C LYS A 74 8.97 4.76 10.84
N LEU A 75 8.20 3.70 11.09
CA LEU A 75 7.53 2.91 10.09
C LEU A 75 6.02 2.90 10.33
N CYS A 76 5.26 3.02 9.24
CA CYS A 76 3.82 2.81 9.30
C CYS A 76 3.51 1.31 9.46
N ASN A 77 2.36 1.01 10.04
CA ASN A 77 1.88 -0.37 10.25
C ASN A 77 1.90 -1.23 8.98
N LEU A 78 1.65 -0.63 7.81
CA LEU A 78 1.69 -1.33 6.52
C LEU A 78 3.11 -1.74 6.13
N CYS A 79 4.08 -0.83 6.24
CA CYS A 79 5.48 -1.09 5.94
C CYS A 79 6.10 -2.06 6.95
N SER A 80 5.81 -1.91 8.25
CA SER A 80 6.25 -2.87 9.27
C SER A 80 5.76 -4.29 8.97
N ARG A 81 4.46 -4.46 8.69
CA ARG A 81 3.88 -5.76 8.29
C ARG A 81 4.52 -6.32 7.02
N ARG A 82 4.76 -5.47 6.01
CA ARG A 82 5.41 -5.87 4.76
C ARG A 82 6.83 -6.37 5.02
N ASN A 83 7.61 -5.66 5.83
CA ASN A 83 8.98 -6.01 6.18
C ASN A 83 9.04 -7.31 6.98
N SER A 84 8.13 -7.49 7.93
CA SER A 84 8.00 -8.74 8.69
C SER A 84 7.66 -9.93 7.79
N ARG A 85 6.74 -9.77 6.83
CA ARG A 85 6.45 -10.81 5.82
C ARG A 85 7.67 -11.12 4.95
N LYS A 86 8.39 -10.08 4.49
CA LYS A 86 9.60 -10.25 3.67
C LYS A 86 10.70 -11.01 4.43
N ARG A 87 10.94 -10.66 5.70
CA ARG A 87 11.87 -11.36 6.60
C ARG A 87 11.47 -12.82 6.78
N ASN A 88 10.22 -13.09 7.15
CA ASN A 88 9.74 -14.46 7.34
C ASN A 88 9.88 -15.31 6.08
N ARG A 89 9.57 -14.74 4.91
CA ARG A 89 9.76 -15.43 3.64
C ARG A 89 11.23 -15.73 3.36
N ALA A 90 12.11 -14.78 3.59
CA ALA A 90 13.55 -14.98 3.41
C ALA A 90 14.07 -16.09 4.33
N THR A 91 13.71 -16.07 5.61
CA THR A 91 14.08 -17.12 6.58
C THR A 91 13.53 -18.49 6.19
N ALA A 92 12.29 -18.56 5.70
CA ALA A 92 11.70 -19.82 5.25
C ALA A 92 12.43 -20.41 4.03
N LEU A 93 12.81 -19.56 3.07
CA LEU A 93 13.58 -19.97 1.89
C LEU A 93 14.97 -20.49 2.30
N GLU A 94 15.67 -19.73 3.15
CA GLU A 94 16.99 -20.14 3.65
C GLU A 94 16.92 -21.48 4.40
N GLY A 95 15.92 -21.67 5.27
CA GLY A 95 15.72 -22.94 5.97
C GLY A 95 15.42 -24.10 5.02
N SER A 96 14.64 -23.86 3.96
CA SER A 96 14.36 -24.85 2.92
C SER A 96 15.62 -25.24 2.14
N ASP A 97 16.45 -24.27 1.76
CA ASP A 97 17.68 -24.51 1.02
C ASP A 97 18.70 -25.30 1.86
N GLN A 98 18.88 -24.92 3.13
CA GLN A 98 19.72 -25.67 4.06
C GLN A 98 19.23 -27.11 4.28
N GLN A 99 17.91 -27.31 4.37
CA GLN A 99 17.34 -28.64 4.48
C GLN A 99 17.58 -29.48 3.22
N ALA A 100 17.39 -28.89 2.04
CA ALA A 100 17.65 -29.54 0.77
C ALA A 100 19.12 -29.95 0.64
N GLU A 101 20.06 -29.08 1.01
CA GLU A 101 21.49 -29.39 1.02
C GLU A 101 21.81 -30.55 1.97
N LYS A 102 21.26 -30.52 3.19
CA LYS A 102 21.43 -31.61 4.17
C LYS A 102 20.88 -32.94 3.64
N MET A 103 19.73 -32.92 2.98
CA MET A 103 19.13 -34.11 2.36
C MET A 103 19.98 -34.63 1.20
N MET A 104 20.50 -33.76 0.35
CA MET A 104 21.39 -34.14 -0.75
C MET A 104 22.68 -34.78 -0.24
N LYS A 105 23.27 -34.22 0.82
CA LYS A 105 24.43 -34.81 1.49
C LYS A 105 24.10 -36.18 2.07
N HIS A 106 22.97 -36.31 2.78
CA HIS A 106 22.54 -37.60 3.34
C HIS A 106 22.28 -38.64 2.25
N SER A 107 21.62 -38.25 1.16
CA SER A 107 21.35 -39.09 0.00
C SER A 107 22.64 -39.60 -0.63
N ARG A 108 23.60 -38.72 -0.93
CA ARG A 108 24.91 -39.11 -1.48
C ARG A 108 25.69 -40.07 -0.57
N ASN A 109 25.57 -39.89 0.75
CA ASN A 109 26.24 -40.78 1.72
C ASN A 109 25.58 -42.16 1.79
N ARG A 110 24.24 -42.23 1.71
CA ARG A 110 23.49 -43.49 1.82
C ARG A 110 23.41 -44.23 0.50
N PHE A 111 23.39 -43.49 -0.60
CA PHE A 111 23.27 -43.95 -1.97
C PHE A 111 24.36 -43.27 -2.81
N PRO A 112 25.61 -43.75 -2.72
CA PRO A 112 26.69 -43.22 -3.56
C PRO A 112 26.34 -43.43 -5.04
N PRO A 113 26.76 -42.51 -5.92
CA PRO A 113 26.48 -42.62 -7.35
C PRO A 113 27.13 -43.88 -7.92
N ALA A 114 26.36 -44.66 -8.68
CA ALA A 114 26.87 -45.84 -9.37
C ALA A 114 27.68 -45.44 -10.61
N SER A 115 28.81 -46.10 -10.82
CA SER A 115 29.66 -45.98 -12.01
C SER A 115 29.25 -46.99 -13.09
N ARG A 116 29.65 -46.73 -14.34
CA ARG A 116 29.47 -47.71 -15.43
C ARG A 116 30.27 -48.97 -15.12
N GLY A 117 29.58 -50.10 -15.01
CA GLY A 117 30.17 -51.40 -14.65
C GLY A 117 29.82 -51.86 -13.23
N ASP A 118 29.23 -50.99 -12.39
CA ASP A 118 28.78 -51.39 -11.06
C ASP A 118 27.57 -52.32 -11.14
N SER A 119 27.61 -53.39 -10.33
CA SER A 119 26.49 -54.34 -10.20
C SER A 119 25.63 -53.98 -9.00
N VAL A 120 24.33 -53.73 -9.21
CA VAL A 120 23.36 -53.45 -8.16
C VAL A 120 22.47 -54.66 -7.91
N ARG A 121 22.30 -55.04 -6.63
CA ARG A 121 21.38 -56.11 -6.22
C ARG A 121 20.08 -55.49 -5.72
N ILE A 122 19.00 -55.68 -6.48
CA ILE A 122 17.67 -55.17 -6.12
C ILE A 122 16.99 -56.19 -5.21
N HIS A 123 16.68 -55.79 -3.98
CA HIS A 123 15.85 -56.59 -3.07
C HIS A 123 14.40 -56.15 -3.22
N SER A 124 13.58 -56.94 -3.93
CA SER A 124 12.13 -56.77 -3.91
C SER A 124 11.58 -57.42 -2.64
N VAL A 125 11.00 -56.61 -1.76
CA VAL A 125 10.17 -57.12 -0.65
C VAL A 125 8.84 -57.54 -1.27
N ARG A 126 8.50 -58.83 -1.19
CA ARG A 126 7.14 -59.30 -1.48
C ARG A 126 6.33 -59.09 -0.20
N GLU A 127 5.27 -58.30 -0.28
CA GLU A 127 4.22 -58.20 0.73
C GLU A 127 3.35 -59.46 0.73
#